data_AF-A0A914VUE2-F1
#
_entry.id   AF-A0A914VUE2-F1
#
_cell.length_a   1.000
_cell.length_b   1.000
_cell.length_c   1.000
_cell.angle_alpha   90.00
_cell.angle_beta   90.00
_cell.angle_gamma   90.00
#
_symmetry.space_group_name_H-M   'P 1'
#
loop_
_entity.id
_entity.type
_entity.pdbx_description
1 polymer ?
#
loop_
_entity_poly.entity_id
_entity_poly.type
_entity_poly.pdbx_seq_one_letter_code
_entity_poly.pdbx_strand_id
1 'polypeptide(L)'
;MVKEELSDLQWEWEAKKDSWVRYDKASNEELNNNFEVSVVALKIEESDLEVDRMNMRQKNRTTGFERSVRCCIEEADGSRYAWEWQDEKRRWRSYPPNVVRQLESAHTSNESVVNVVIAERAYTIDLSSMEQKNDTSNVEKKVRRVASVAESAMVATPAPSAVRTRSMAKRKVEDDTEATTSKAPAKSQKAAAAKRSAKRTKLEDDDDEDQENEPRNT
;
A
#
# COMPACT_ATOMS: atom_id res chain seq x y z
N MET A 1 -31.22 -13.34 11.48
CA MET A 1 -31.01 -12.01 12.09
C MET A 1 -29.56 -11.94 12.52
N VAL A 2 -28.70 -11.29 11.73
CA VAL A 2 -27.50 -10.52 12.12
C VAL A 2 -27.24 -9.60 10.92
N LYS A 3 -27.88 -8.43 10.89
CA LYS A 3 -27.65 -7.38 9.88
C LYS A 3 -27.39 -6.05 10.60
N GLU A 4 -26.76 -6.12 11.76
CA GLU A 4 -26.29 -4.97 12.52
C GLU A 4 -24.76 -4.99 12.51
N GLU A 5 -24.15 -3.79 12.48
CA GLU A 5 -22.72 -3.47 12.64
C GLU A 5 -21.77 -3.47 11.44
N LEU A 6 -22.22 -3.16 10.21
CA LEU A 6 -21.27 -3.02 9.09
C LEU A 6 -21.38 -1.73 8.27
N SER A 7 -22.37 -0.88 8.54
CA SER A 7 -22.62 0.38 7.83
C SER A 7 -21.77 1.59 8.26
N ASP A 8 -20.88 1.42 9.24
CA ASP A 8 -20.52 2.56 10.12
C ASP A 8 -19.19 3.23 9.71
N LEU A 9 -18.59 2.78 8.61
CA LEU A 9 -17.37 3.36 8.10
C LEU A 9 -17.66 4.30 6.93
N GLN A 10 -17.13 5.52 7.02
CA GLN A 10 -17.00 6.44 5.90
C GLN A 10 -15.63 6.26 5.28
N TRP A 11 -15.60 5.75 4.05
CA TRP A 11 -14.40 5.68 3.23
C TRP A 11 -14.09 7.03 2.60
N GLU A 12 -12.80 7.30 2.51
CA GLU A 12 -12.27 8.53 1.97
C GLU A 12 -11.05 8.22 1.10
N TRP A 13 -10.82 9.04 0.09
CA TRP A 13 -9.68 8.93 -0.81
C TRP A 13 -8.88 10.22 -0.83
N GLU A 14 -7.56 10.08 -0.99
CA GLU A 14 -6.64 11.21 -0.98
C GLU A 14 -6.66 11.92 -2.33
N ALA A 15 -7.24 13.12 -2.39
CA ALA A 15 -7.32 13.92 -3.61
C ALA A 15 -5.99 14.61 -3.93
N LYS A 16 -5.38 15.19 -2.89
CA LYS A 16 -4.03 15.77 -2.86
C LYS A 16 -3.40 15.38 -1.53
N LYS A 17 -2.10 15.60 -1.37
CA LYS A 17 -1.38 15.27 -0.13
C LYS A 17 -2.14 15.79 1.10
N ASP A 18 -2.52 14.87 1.99
CA ASP A 18 -3.27 15.14 3.23
C ASP A 18 -4.66 15.80 3.04
N SER A 19 -5.18 15.84 1.82
CA SER A 19 -6.52 16.35 1.48
C SER A 19 -7.41 15.20 1.05
N TRP A 20 -8.47 14.99 1.82
CA TRP A 20 -9.33 13.82 1.73
C TRP A 20 -10.73 14.20 1.24
N VAL A 21 -11.30 13.36 0.40
CA VAL A 21 -12.67 13.49 -0.10
C VAL A 21 -13.40 12.19 0.20
N ARG A 22 -14.66 12.29 0.63
CA ARG A 22 -15.49 11.12 0.90
C ARG A 22 -15.80 10.37 -0.40
N TYR A 23 -15.86 9.04 -0.32
CA TYR A 23 -16.59 8.29 -1.34
C TYR A 23 -18.07 8.64 -1.26
N ASP A 24 -18.74 8.64 -2.41
CA ASP A 24 -20.19 8.79 -2.46
C ASP A 24 -20.89 7.63 -1.74
N LYS A 25 -22.19 7.78 -1.48
CA LYS A 25 -22.97 6.81 -0.71
C LYS A 25 -22.95 5.40 -1.31
N ALA A 26 -23.11 5.26 -2.64
CA ALA A 26 -23.18 3.96 -3.29
C ALA A 26 -21.81 3.26 -3.26
N SER A 27 -20.75 3.99 -3.57
CA SER A 27 -19.37 3.50 -3.46
C SER A 27 -19.02 3.11 -2.02
N ASN A 28 -19.45 3.91 -1.04
CA ASN A 28 -19.20 3.64 0.37
C ASN A 28 -19.93 2.38 0.87
N GLU A 29 -21.19 2.19 0.47
CA GLU A 29 -21.94 0.97 0.76
C GLU A 29 -21.23 -0.25 0.18
N GLU A 30 -20.76 -0.20 -1.07
CA GLU A 30 -20.03 -1.31 -1.68
C GLU A 30 -18.71 -1.62 -0.95
N LEU A 31 -17.98 -0.60 -0.51
CA LEU A 31 -16.74 -0.78 0.26
C LEU A 31 -16.97 -1.41 1.65
N ASN A 32 -18.12 -1.13 2.24
CA ASN A 32 -18.55 -1.72 3.50
C ASN A 32 -19.17 -3.11 3.35
N ASN A 33 -19.54 -3.51 2.13
CA ASN A 33 -20.07 -4.84 1.89
C ASN A 33 -18.96 -5.90 1.89
N ASN A 34 -19.33 -7.11 2.29
CA ASN A 34 -18.55 -8.34 2.16
C ASN A 34 -17.09 -8.25 2.65
N PHE A 35 -16.84 -8.32 3.97
CA PHE A 35 -15.51 -8.21 4.59
C PHE A 35 -14.51 -9.32 4.23
N GLU A 36 -14.96 -10.42 3.61
CA GLU A 36 -14.08 -11.51 3.17
C GLU A 36 -13.22 -11.12 1.96
N VAL A 37 -13.66 -10.13 1.18
CA VAL A 37 -12.97 -9.74 -0.05
C VAL A 37 -11.97 -8.60 0.22
N SER A 38 -10.67 -8.87 0.20
CA SER A 38 -9.67 -7.81 0.49
C SER A 38 -9.66 -6.66 -0.54
N VAL A 39 -10.04 -6.93 -1.79
CA VAL A 39 -10.05 -5.95 -2.89
C VAL A 39 -11.45 -5.79 -3.46
N VAL A 40 -12.04 -4.60 -3.31
CA VAL A 40 -13.37 -4.27 -3.82
C VAL A 40 -13.25 -3.57 -5.16
N ALA A 41 -13.97 -4.05 -6.17
CA ALA A 41 -14.05 -3.40 -7.47
C ALA A 41 -15.20 -2.38 -7.50
N LEU A 42 -14.90 -1.15 -7.92
CA LEU A 42 -15.90 -0.08 -8.09
C LEU A 42 -15.90 0.39 -9.54
N LYS A 43 -17.09 0.59 -10.11
CA LYS A 43 -17.25 1.27 -11.41
C LYS A 43 -17.77 2.66 -11.17
N ILE A 44 -16.93 3.66 -11.42
CA ILE A 44 -17.27 5.07 -11.24
C ILE A 44 -17.03 5.78 -12.57
N GLU A 45 -18.08 6.39 -13.12
CA GLU A 45 -18.09 6.88 -14.50
C GLU A 45 -17.73 5.74 -15.47
N GLU A 46 -16.73 5.95 -16.34
CA GLU A 46 -16.16 4.94 -17.23
C GLU A 46 -14.86 4.32 -16.68
N SER A 47 -14.50 4.58 -15.42
CA SER A 47 -13.30 4.01 -14.80
C SER A 47 -13.62 2.75 -14.01
N ASP A 48 -12.75 1.74 -14.17
CA ASP A 48 -12.71 0.59 -13.28
C ASP A 48 -11.69 0.86 -12.16
N LEU A 49 -12.17 0.92 -10.94
CA LEU A 49 -11.35 1.11 -9.74
C LEU A 49 -11.29 -0.17 -8.93
N GLU A 50 -10.18 -0.36 -8.24
CA GLU A 50 -10.02 -1.34 -7.18
C GLU A 50 -9.58 -0.65 -5.91
N VAL A 51 -10.24 -0.99 -4.81
CA VAL A 51 -9.89 -0.51 -3.48
C VAL A 51 -9.45 -1.70 -2.65
N ASP A 52 -8.16 -1.71 -2.30
CA ASP A 52 -7.56 -2.70 -1.41
C ASP A 52 -7.74 -2.24 0.04
N ARG A 53 -8.56 -2.99 0.80
CA ARG A 53 -8.94 -2.70 2.18
C ARG A 53 -7.91 -3.14 3.21
N MET A 54 -6.89 -3.88 2.79
CA MET A 54 -5.78 -4.30 3.67
C MET A 54 -4.58 -3.38 3.50
N ASN A 55 -4.25 -3.02 2.26
CA ASN A 55 -3.15 -2.11 1.97
C ASN A 55 -3.56 -0.64 2.01
N MET A 56 -4.86 -0.36 2.12
CA MET A 56 -5.46 0.98 2.17
C MET A 56 -5.08 1.83 0.97
N ARG A 57 -5.29 1.26 -0.23
CA ARG A 57 -5.00 1.92 -1.51
C ARG A 57 -6.10 1.72 -2.54
N GLN A 58 -6.31 2.75 -3.35
CA GLN A 58 -7.12 2.68 -4.56
C GLN A 58 -6.19 2.58 -5.77
N LYS A 59 -6.55 1.75 -6.74
CA LYS A 59 -5.96 1.67 -8.08
C LYS A 59 -7.04 1.86 -9.13
N ASN A 60 -6.83 2.79 -10.06
CA ASN A 60 -7.63 2.89 -11.27
C ASN A 60 -7.04 1.95 -12.32
N ARG A 61 -7.73 0.86 -12.67
CA ARG A 61 -7.25 -0.14 -13.63
C ARG A 61 -7.17 0.40 -15.05
N THR A 62 -8.00 1.37 -15.39
CA THR A 62 -8.00 2.00 -16.71
C THR A 62 -6.74 2.85 -16.94
N THR A 63 -6.33 3.65 -15.95
CA THR A 63 -5.22 4.61 -16.06
C THR A 63 -3.92 4.15 -15.39
N GLY A 64 -3.98 3.12 -14.53
CA GLY A 64 -2.87 2.69 -13.68
C GLY A 64 -2.60 3.61 -12.49
N PHE A 65 -3.33 4.72 -12.34
CA PHE A 65 -3.12 5.67 -11.26
C PHE A 65 -3.52 5.08 -9.91
N GLU A 66 -2.73 5.33 -8.87
CA GLU A 66 -2.96 4.80 -7.54
C GLU A 66 -2.90 5.92 -6.50
N ARG A 67 -3.73 5.82 -5.45
CA ARG A 67 -3.79 6.79 -4.35
C ARG A 67 -4.10 6.12 -3.02
N SER A 68 -3.86 6.83 -1.93
CA SER A 68 -4.21 6.37 -0.58
C SER A 68 -5.72 6.42 -0.38
N VAL A 69 -6.25 5.48 0.39
CA VAL A 69 -7.60 5.54 0.95
C VAL A 69 -7.53 5.39 2.47
N ARG A 70 -8.58 5.81 3.16
CA ARG A 70 -8.77 5.55 4.58
C ARG A 70 -10.22 5.27 4.88
N CYS A 71 -10.48 4.63 6.01
CA CYS A 71 -11.82 4.49 6.55
C CYS A 71 -11.89 5.21 7.90
N CYS A 72 -13.00 5.92 8.11
CA CYS A 72 -13.27 6.64 9.34
C CYS A 72 -14.50 6.04 10.01
N ILE A 73 -14.45 5.87 11.32
CA ILE A 73 -15.61 5.49 12.12
C ILE A 73 -16.39 6.72 12.54
N GLU A 74 -17.72 6.66 12.43
CA GLU A 74 -18.61 7.74 12.84
C GLU A 74 -19.05 7.56 14.30
N GLU A 75 -18.95 8.63 15.09
CA GLU A 75 -19.45 8.69 16.46
C GLU A 75 -20.89 9.20 16.50
N ALA A 76 -21.54 9.08 17.66
CA ALA A 76 -22.94 9.48 17.86
C ALA A 76 -23.21 10.98 17.62
N ASP A 77 -22.18 11.84 17.72
CA ASP A 77 -22.28 13.27 17.44
C ASP A 77 -22.09 13.61 15.95
N GLY A 78 -21.90 12.59 15.09
CA GLY A 78 -21.67 12.73 13.65
C GLY A 78 -20.23 13.10 13.28
N SER A 79 -19.34 13.24 14.26
CA SER A 79 -17.91 13.36 14.02
C SER A 79 -17.34 12.01 13.54
N ARG A 80 -16.25 12.06 12.78
CA ARG A 80 -15.64 10.88 12.18
C ARG A 80 -14.16 10.83 12.49
N TYR A 81 -13.62 9.65 12.77
CA TYR A 81 -12.21 9.50 13.11
C TYR A 81 -11.54 8.41 12.30
N ALA A 82 -10.36 8.71 11.79
CA ALA A 82 -9.45 7.74 11.21
C ALA A 82 -8.42 7.29 12.25
N TRP A 83 -8.11 5.99 12.24
CA TRP A 83 -6.96 5.45 12.95
C TRP A 83 -5.84 5.18 11.96
N GLU A 84 -4.67 5.74 12.23
CA GLU A 84 -3.55 5.72 11.30
C GLU A 84 -2.23 5.38 12.00
N TRP A 85 -1.31 4.77 11.25
CA TRP A 85 0.06 4.49 11.68
C TRP A 85 1.07 5.16 10.73
N GLN A 86 2.25 5.49 11.27
CA GLN A 86 3.29 6.14 10.48
C GLN A 86 4.22 5.12 9.81
N ASP A 87 4.28 5.16 8.48
CA ASP A 87 5.19 4.32 7.69
C ASP A 87 6.66 4.77 7.81
N GLU A 88 7.57 3.95 7.27
CA GLU A 88 9.02 4.23 7.30
C GLU A 88 9.40 5.53 6.58
N LYS A 89 8.55 5.99 5.65
CA LYS A 89 8.70 7.23 4.91
C LYS A 89 7.98 8.40 5.60
N ARG A 90 7.63 8.23 6.88
CA ARG A 90 6.93 9.21 7.73
C ARG A 90 5.54 9.61 7.23
N ARG A 91 4.90 8.79 6.41
CA ARG A 91 3.53 9.04 5.95
C ARG A 91 2.56 8.29 6.81
N TRP A 92 1.44 8.94 7.10
CA TRP A 92 0.35 8.31 7.82
C TRP A 92 -0.43 7.41 6.87
N ARG A 93 -0.71 6.19 7.34
CA ARG A 93 -1.48 5.18 6.64
C ARG A 93 -2.63 4.76 7.52
N SER A 94 -3.82 4.70 6.95
CA SER A 94 -4.97 4.13 7.65
C SER A 94 -4.71 2.69 8.05
N TYR A 95 -5.23 2.30 9.20
CA TYR A 95 -5.44 0.89 9.49
C TYR A 95 -6.58 0.31 8.63
N PRO A 96 -6.59 -1.02 8.42
CA PRO A 96 -7.71 -1.72 7.81
C PRO A 96 -9.01 -1.61 8.65
N PRO A 97 -10.19 -1.77 8.02
CA PRO A 97 -11.50 -1.63 8.67
C PRO A 97 -11.70 -2.40 9.97
N ASN A 98 -11.26 -3.66 10.02
CA ASN A 98 -11.39 -4.50 11.21
C ASN A 98 -10.55 -3.98 12.39
N VAL A 99 -9.37 -3.44 12.10
CA VAL A 99 -8.47 -2.87 13.10
C VAL A 99 -8.95 -1.49 13.55
N VAL A 100 -9.45 -0.66 12.65
CA VAL A 100 -10.07 0.64 13.00
C VAL A 100 -11.18 0.45 14.03
N ARG A 101 -12.06 -0.53 13.83
CA ARG A 101 -13.14 -0.84 14.79
C ARG A 101 -12.62 -1.32 16.14
N GLN A 102 -11.62 -2.21 16.14
CA GLN A 102 -11.02 -2.71 17.38
C GLN A 102 -10.38 -1.58 18.19
N LEU A 103 -9.61 -0.72 17.52
CA LEU A 103 -8.97 0.44 18.14
C LEU A 103 -10.00 1.43 18.68
N GLU A 104 -11.06 1.70 17.93
CA GLU A 104 -12.11 2.61 18.38
C GLU A 104 -12.88 2.06 19.60
N SER A 105 -13.23 0.78 19.56
CA SER A 105 -13.91 0.11 20.68
C SER A 105 -13.06 0.14 21.95
N ALA A 106 -11.77 -0.20 21.82
CA ALA A 106 -10.82 -0.16 22.92
C ALA A 106 -10.62 1.27 23.46
N HIS A 107 -10.49 2.26 22.58
CA HIS A 107 -10.40 3.67 22.96
C HIS A 107 -11.64 4.15 23.73
N THR A 108 -12.84 3.81 23.23
CA THR A 108 -14.11 4.17 23.89
C THR A 108 -14.29 3.45 25.22
N SER A 109 -13.77 2.23 25.34
CA SER A 109 -13.79 1.42 26.58
C SER A 109 -12.63 1.76 27.52
N ASN A 110 -11.79 2.72 27.16
CA ASN A 110 -10.64 3.18 27.94
C ASN A 110 -9.62 2.05 28.23
N GLU A 111 -9.48 1.12 27.29
CA GLU A 111 -8.43 0.09 27.29
C GLU A 111 -7.09 0.71 26.89
N SER A 112 -6.00 0.22 27.46
CA SER A 112 -4.65 0.74 27.19
C SER A 112 -3.93 0.00 26.07
N VAL A 113 -4.32 -1.25 25.77
CA VAL A 113 -3.57 -2.13 24.85
C VAL A 113 -4.52 -2.94 23.98
N VAL A 114 -4.25 -2.99 22.68
CA VAL A 114 -5.02 -3.76 21.69
C VAL A 114 -4.06 -4.68 20.92
N ASN A 115 -4.40 -5.97 20.81
CA ASN A 115 -3.64 -6.93 20.01
C ASN A 115 -4.36 -7.19 18.70
N VAL A 116 -3.69 -6.98 17.58
CA VAL A 116 -4.29 -7.10 16.24
C VAL A 116 -3.42 -7.92 15.30
N VAL A 117 -4.05 -8.54 14.31
CA VAL A 117 -3.35 -9.21 13.21
C VAL A 117 -3.64 -8.48 11.91
N ILE A 118 -2.58 -8.03 11.23
CA ILE A 118 -2.65 -7.32 9.96
C ILE A 118 -1.76 -8.05 8.96
N ALA A 119 -2.36 -8.58 7.89
CA ALA A 119 -1.66 -9.35 6.86
C ALA A 119 -0.74 -10.42 7.48
N GLU A 120 -1.32 -11.26 8.35
CA GLU A 120 -0.66 -12.40 9.03
C GLU A 120 0.47 -12.02 10.01
N ARG A 121 0.62 -10.72 10.32
CA ARG A 121 1.57 -10.24 11.33
C ARG A 121 0.83 -9.76 12.55
N ALA A 122 1.27 -10.22 13.72
CA ALA A 122 0.74 -9.79 15.00
C ALA A 122 1.40 -8.46 15.45
N TYR A 123 0.58 -7.60 16.03
CA TYR A 123 1.01 -6.33 16.58
C TYR A 123 0.26 -6.04 17.87
N THR A 124 1.00 -5.56 18.87
CA THR A 124 0.46 -4.87 20.04
C THR A 124 0.41 -3.36 19.78
N ILE A 125 -0.73 -2.73 20.05
CA ILE A 125 -0.93 -1.28 19.97
C ILE A 125 -1.21 -0.75 21.38
N ASP A 126 -0.34 0.12 21.88
CA ASP A 126 -0.52 0.84 23.15
C ASP A 126 -1.22 2.16 22.86
N LEU A 127 -2.44 2.31 23.36
CA LEU A 127 -3.27 3.50 23.19
C LEU A 127 -2.87 4.65 24.13
N SER A 128 -2.09 4.36 25.17
CA SER A 128 -1.59 5.37 26.11
C SER A 128 -0.38 6.10 25.52
N SER A 129 0.57 5.36 24.93
CA SER A 129 1.72 5.94 24.24
C SER A 129 1.44 6.28 22.77
N MET A 130 0.35 5.76 22.21
CA MET A 130 0.00 5.86 20.79
C MET A 130 1.09 5.25 19.89
N GLU A 131 1.48 4.02 20.20
CA GLU A 131 2.53 3.28 19.49
C GLU A 131 2.08 1.86 19.17
N GLN A 132 2.43 1.41 17.97
CA GLN A 132 2.28 0.03 17.51
C GLN A 132 3.63 -0.64 17.56
N LYS A 133 3.69 -1.87 18.07
CA LYS A 133 4.85 -2.73 18.06
C LYS A 133 4.57 -4.00 17.28
N ASN A 134 5.51 -4.41 16.42
CA ASN A 134 5.44 -5.73 15.79
C ASN A 134 5.97 -6.80 16.75
N ASP A 135 5.18 -7.83 17.02
CA ASP A 135 5.49 -8.81 18.06
C ASP A 135 6.66 -9.73 17.70
N THR A 136 6.97 -9.84 16.41
CA THR A 136 8.10 -10.64 15.90
C THR A 136 9.39 -9.82 15.79
N SER A 137 9.34 -8.64 15.17
CA SER A 137 10.53 -7.84 14.89
C SER A 137 10.85 -6.79 15.95
N ASN A 138 9.95 -6.55 16.90
CA ASN A 138 10.00 -5.46 17.88
C ASN A 138 10.10 -4.05 17.26
N VAL A 139 9.79 -3.90 15.96
CA VAL A 139 9.77 -2.59 15.31
C VAL A 139 8.55 -1.81 15.78
N GLU A 140 8.80 -0.59 16.26
CA GLU A 140 7.77 0.32 16.74
C GLU A 140 7.42 1.38 15.70
N LYS A 141 6.15 1.77 15.65
CA LYS A 141 5.61 2.80 14.75
C LYS A 141 4.61 3.67 15.51
N LYS A 142 4.57 4.95 15.18
CA LYS A 142 3.61 5.89 15.77
C LYS A 142 2.20 5.59 15.29
N VAL A 143 1.23 5.76 16.18
CA VAL A 143 -0.21 5.66 15.93
C VAL A 143 -0.86 7.01 16.18
N ARG A 144 -1.98 7.28 15.53
CA ARG A 144 -2.85 8.41 15.86
C ARG A 144 -4.30 8.10 15.57
N ARG A 145 -5.17 8.74 16.35
CA ARG A 145 -6.59 8.92 16.07
C ARG A 145 -6.78 10.35 15.60
N VAL A 146 -7.38 10.56 14.43
CA VAL A 146 -7.50 11.90 13.83
C VAL A 146 -8.93 12.15 13.36
N ALA A 147 -9.48 13.31 13.74
CA ALA A 147 -10.78 13.74 13.25
C ALA A 147 -10.73 13.96 11.73
N SER A 148 -11.72 13.42 11.01
CA SER A 148 -11.85 13.63 9.58
C SER A 148 -12.47 14.99 9.28
N VAL A 149 -11.77 15.74 8.45
CA VAL A 149 -12.23 16.99 7.83
C VAL A 149 -12.46 16.81 6.33
N ALA A 150 -12.69 15.57 5.87
CA ALA A 150 -12.84 15.28 4.46
C ALA A 150 -14.03 16.00 3.83
N GLU A 151 -13.81 16.50 2.62
CA GLU A 151 -14.82 17.19 1.82
C GLU A 151 -15.89 16.21 1.32
N SER A 152 -17.06 16.75 0.99
CA SER A 152 -18.15 15.99 0.39
C SER A 152 -17.76 15.41 -0.97
N ALA A 153 -18.30 14.24 -1.31
CA ALA A 153 -18.14 13.59 -2.62
C ALA A 153 -18.60 14.45 -3.82
N MET A 154 -19.34 15.54 -3.57
CA MET A 154 -19.75 16.49 -4.62
C MET A 154 -18.60 17.37 -5.12
N VAL A 155 -17.53 17.53 -4.33
CA VAL A 155 -16.42 18.46 -4.67
C VAL A 155 -15.46 17.83 -5.69
N ALA A 156 -15.26 16.51 -5.62
CA ALA A 156 -14.38 15.80 -6.52
C ALA A 156 -14.76 14.31 -6.64
N THR A 157 -14.33 13.69 -7.74
CA THR A 157 -14.52 12.26 -7.99
C THR A 157 -13.17 11.51 -7.94
N PRO A 158 -13.13 10.28 -7.38
CA PRO A 158 -11.91 9.46 -7.35
C PRO A 158 -11.50 8.94 -8.73
N ALA A 159 -12.37 9.09 -9.74
CA ALA A 159 -12.15 8.74 -11.13
C ALA A 159 -12.04 9.99 -12.02
N PRO A 160 -11.20 9.99 -13.07
CA PRO A 160 -11.23 11.04 -14.06
C PRO A 160 -12.56 11.03 -14.86
N SER A 161 -12.92 12.17 -15.44
CA SER A 161 -14.07 12.28 -16.35
C SER A 161 -13.97 11.28 -17.50
N ALA A 162 -15.11 10.77 -17.97
CA ALA A 162 -15.21 9.83 -19.09
C ALA A 162 -14.38 10.26 -20.34
N VAL A 163 -14.44 11.54 -20.74
CA VAL A 163 -13.65 12.07 -21.87
C VAL A 163 -12.15 11.88 -21.66
N ARG A 164 -11.66 12.20 -20.45
CA ARG A 164 -10.26 12.03 -20.08
C ARG A 164 -9.88 10.55 -20.00
N THR A 165 -10.76 9.71 -19.47
CA THR A 165 -10.57 8.25 -19.40
C THR A 165 -10.38 7.66 -20.78
N ARG A 166 -11.28 7.96 -21.75
CA ARG A 166 -11.16 7.49 -23.14
C ARG A 166 -9.90 7.99 -23.83
N SER A 167 -9.52 9.25 -23.59
CA SER A 167 -8.31 9.84 -24.16
C SER A 167 -7.04 9.11 -23.66
N MET A 168 -7.00 8.76 -22.37
CA MET A 168 -5.88 8.03 -21.77
C MET A 168 -5.84 6.57 -22.26
N ALA A 169 -7.01 5.92 -22.37
CA ALA A 169 -7.11 4.56 -22.90
C ALA A 169 -6.61 4.48 -24.35
N LYS A 170 -6.98 5.44 -25.21
CA LYS A 170 -6.49 5.51 -26.59
C LYS A 170 -4.97 5.60 -26.65
N ARG A 171 -4.37 6.50 -25.86
CA ARG A 171 -2.90 6.65 -25.80
C ARG A 171 -2.20 5.36 -25.37
N LYS A 172 -2.77 4.64 -24.40
CA LYS A 172 -2.21 3.37 -23.93
C LYS A 172 -2.21 2.30 -25.03
N VAL A 173 -3.28 2.21 -25.82
CA VAL A 173 -3.35 1.30 -26.97
C VAL A 173 -2.30 1.67 -28.02
N GLU A 174 -2.13 2.96 -28.32
CA GLU A 174 -1.11 3.43 -29.27
C GLU A 174 0.31 3.04 -28.80
N ASP A 175 0.64 3.26 -27.53
CA ASP A 175 1.93 2.89 -26.92
C ASP A 175 2.18 1.37 -26.97
N ASP A 176 1.17 0.55 -26.60
CA ASP A 176 1.26 -0.91 -26.66
C ASP A 176 1.45 -1.42 -28.11
N THR A 177 0.82 -0.78 -29.10
CA THR A 177 0.99 -1.12 -30.52
C THR A 177 2.37 -0.74 -31.05
N GLU A 178 2.94 0.38 -30.62
CA GLU A 178 4.28 0.83 -31.01
C GLU A 178 5.39 -0.01 -30.34
N ALA A 179 5.20 -0.40 -29.07
CA ALA A 179 6.08 -1.31 -28.35
C ALA A 179 6.10 -2.73 -28.95
N THR A 180 4.99 -3.17 -29.55
CA THR A 180 4.89 -4.47 -30.22
C THR A 180 5.56 -4.47 -31.60
N THR A 181 5.55 -3.33 -32.30
CA THR A 181 6.12 -3.20 -33.66
C THR A 181 7.65 -3.04 -33.65
N SER A 182 8.23 -2.53 -32.55
CA SER A 182 9.67 -2.29 -32.40
C SER A 182 10.50 -3.50 -31.94
N LYS A 183 9.89 -4.65 -31.62
CA LYS A 183 10.58 -5.90 -31.27
C LYS A 183 10.70 -6.86 -32.46
N ALA A 184 11.51 -6.51 -33.47
CA ALA A 184 12.01 -7.48 -34.45
C ALA A 184 13.35 -8.08 -33.96
N PRO A 185 13.60 -9.40 -34.12
CA PRO A 185 14.77 -10.06 -33.55
C PRO A 185 16.06 -9.71 -34.33
N ALA A 186 17.05 -9.15 -33.65
CA ALA A 186 18.40 -9.01 -34.15
C ALA A 186 19.03 -10.40 -34.37
N LYS A 187 19.31 -10.76 -35.63
CA LYS A 187 20.00 -12.00 -36.00
C LYS A 187 21.43 -11.99 -35.44
N SER A 188 21.73 -12.91 -34.53
CA SER A 188 23.08 -13.16 -34.04
C SER A 188 23.88 -13.96 -35.07
N GLN A 189 24.97 -13.40 -35.59
CA GLN A 189 25.98 -14.13 -36.35
C GLN A 189 26.96 -14.78 -35.36
N LYS A 190 26.94 -16.11 -35.26
CA LYS A 190 28.00 -16.90 -34.59
C LYS A 190 29.16 -17.10 -35.56
N ALA A 191 30.32 -16.54 -35.24
CA ALA A 191 31.61 -16.94 -35.80
C ALA A 191 32.28 -18.00 -34.90
N ALA A 192 33.01 -18.93 -35.53
CA ALA A 192 33.47 -20.19 -34.98
C ALA A 192 34.90 -20.14 -34.38
N ALA A 193 35.15 -21.15 -33.53
CA ALA A 193 36.41 -21.88 -33.31
C ALA A 193 37.57 -21.24 -32.52
N ALA A 194 37.90 -21.83 -31.35
CA ALA A 194 39.24 -22.40 -31.09
C ALA A 194 39.29 -23.27 -29.81
N LYS A 195 39.53 -24.56 -30.06
CA LYS A 195 40.15 -25.66 -29.29
C LYS A 195 40.63 -25.40 -27.85
N ARG A 196 40.20 -26.27 -26.92
CA ARG A 196 40.87 -26.55 -25.63
C ARG A 196 41.73 -27.80 -25.78
N SER A 197 43.01 -27.69 -25.45
CA SER A 197 43.93 -28.82 -25.25
C SER A 197 44.42 -28.77 -23.82
N ALA A 198 44.17 -29.84 -23.05
CA ALA A 198 44.65 -30.00 -21.70
C ALA A 198 46.12 -30.44 -21.69
N LYS A 199 46.94 -29.90 -20.78
CA LYS A 199 48.08 -30.64 -20.20
C LYS A 199 48.49 -30.06 -18.83
N ARG A 200 48.59 -31.02 -17.91
CA ARG A 200 48.99 -31.05 -16.50
C ARG A 200 50.53 -31.00 -16.34
N THR A 201 51.02 -30.36 -15.26
CA THR A 201 52.21 -30.65 -14.39
C THR A 201 52.53 -29.37 -13.60
N LYS A 202 52.35 -29.24 -12.27
CA LYS A 202 53.03 -29.78 -11.08
C LYS A 202 54.50 -29.35 -10.90
N LEU A 203 54.79 -28.91 -9.66
CA LEU A 203 56.05 -28.74 -8.91
C LEU A 203 56.50 -27.26 -8.81
N GLU A 204 56.35 -26.65 -7.61
CA GLU A 204 57.37 -26.53 -6.52
C GLU A 204 58.36 -25.40 -6.88
N ASP A 205 58.82 -24.49 -6.04
CA ASP A 205 58.78 -24.28 -4.59
C ASP A 205 59.24 -22.81 -4.34
N ASP A 206 59.18 -22.41 -3.07
CA ASP A 206 60.06 -21.43 -2.41
C ASP A 206 59.80 -19.90 -2.51
N ASP A 207 59.43 -19.41 -1.32
CA ASP A 207 60.17 -18.41 -0.54
C ASP A 207 59.76 -16.94 -0.52
N ASP A 208 59.82 -16.46 0.72
CA ASP A 208 60.11 -15.12 1.23
C ASP A 208 58.96 -14.15 1.56
N GLU A 209 58.75 -14.10 2.88
CA GLU A 209 58.90 -12.91 3.74
C GLU A 209 57.80 -11.84 3.78
N ASP A 210 57.21 -11.75 4.98
CA ASP A 210 57.14 -10.56 5.83
C ASP A 210 56.66 -9.23 5.23
N GLN A 211 55.50 -8.75 5.70
CA GLN A 211 55.50 -7.82 6.85
C GLN A 211 54.09 -7.35 7.24
N GLU A 212 53.93 -7.25 8.54
CA GLU A 212 52.85 -6.64 9.30
C GLU A 212 52.59 -5.18 8.91
N ASN A 213 51.35 -4.73 9.05
CA ASN A 213 51.12 -3.37 9.55
C ASN A 213 49.80 -3.31 10.33
N GLU A 214 49.92 -3.12 11.65
CA GLU A 214 48.84 -2.72 12.56
C GLU A 214 48.22 -1.38 12.13
N PRO A 215 47.04 -1.04 12.68
CA PRO A 215 46.83 0.34 13.09
C PRO A 215 46.56 0.43 14.59
N ARG A 216 47.42 1.18 15.28
CA ARG A 216 47.19 1.65 16.66
C ARG A 216 47.09 3.17 16.71
N ASN A 217 46.31 3.60 17.70
CA ASN A 217 46.14 4.95 18.26
C ASN A 217 45.28 5.94 17.46
N THR A 218 44.40 6.72 18.09
CA THR A 218 44.24 7.08 19.52
C THR A 218 42.80 7.50 19.77
#